data_AF-A0A7J9W0Q9-F1
#
_entry.id   AF-A0A7J9W0Q9-F1
#
_cell.length_a   1.000
_cell.length_b   1.000
_cell.length_c   1.000
_cell.angle_alpha   90.00
_cell.angle_beta   90.00
_cell.angle_gamma   90.00
#
_symmetry.space_group_name_H-M   'P 1'
#
loop_
_entity.id
_entity.type
_entity.pdbx_description
1 polymer ?
#
loop_
_entity_poly.entity_id
_entity_poly.type
_entity_poly.pdbx_seq_one_letter_code
_entity_poly.pdbx_strand_id
1 'polypeptide(L)'
;MTARSPELDKALERFSRPDAGEQLARAIEERERVVADFPVESWPELPLERYAMGTDVADAPFCTVMEYRTPYLGSIKGGSARKHIIYRTSTGSWWVAGPLEHLDPHDAWVRLHREFVAALRAVQDGDLDALDTLPLLRWGPALVTKTLATYAPDTFLRVYSGDHIRRFIRLFGGEPLPNVPSWELNRQLKHIIDSDPAVGSWDQEEVLSFLYTRLDPRHDGDEVIKIAPGDKARLWDECLRDGVIRIGFHTVGDLSQYTGPDGLLARLRGTDPEKSESYLRGSPASSSGSATWPRARGSSPTAEGPRSWASAPSTKKATATIQTYPSIATCWVSTGIPPTRSVSTRP
;
A
#
# COMPACT_ATOMS: atom_id res chain seq x y z
N MET A 1 -10.31 -20.04 19.57
CA MET A 1 -9.60 -18.76 19.44
C MET A 1 -8.60 -18.66 20.57
N THR A 2 -7.39 -18.16 20.28
CA THR A 2 -6.46 -17.74 21.33
C THR A 2 -6.88 -16.36 21.86
N ALA A 3 -6.20 -15.87 22.89
CA ALA A 3 -6.40 -14.50 23.37
C ALA A 3 -6.03 -13.50 22.26
N ARG A 4 -6.66 -12.31 22.29
CA ARG A 4 -6.28 -11.19 21.43
C ARG A 4 -4.79 -10.86 21.61
N SER A 5 -4.23 -10.20 20.60
CA SER A 5 -2.87 -9.71 20.72
C SER A 5 -2.80 -8.62 21.80
N PRO A 6 -1.69 -8.52 22.56
CA PRO A 6 -1.49 -7.44 23.53
C PRO A 6 -1.55 -6.04 22.89
N GLU A 7 -1.21 -5.97 21.60
CA GLU A 7 -1.27 -4.74 20.79
C GLU A 7 -2.71 -4.26 20.61
N LEU A 8 -3.63 -5.17 20.28
CA LEU A 8 -5.05 -4.86 20.12
C LEU A 8 -5.68 -4.48 21.46
N ASP A 9 -5.40 -5.25 22.53
CA ASP A 9 -5.91 -4.95 23.87
C ASP A 9 -5.48 -3.54 24.33
N LYS A 10 -4.19 -3.21 24.18
CA LYS A 10 -3.67 -1.87 24.52
C LYS A 10 -4.32 -0.76 23.69
N ALA A 11 -4.63 -1.01 22.43
CA ALA A 11 -5.31 -0.03 21.58
C ALA A 11 -6.76 0.19 22.06
N LEU A 12 -7.48 -0.88 22.39
CA LEU A 12 -8.87 -0.82 22.88
C LEU A 12 -8.98 -0.17 24.27
N GLU A 13 -7.98 -0.35 25.13
CA GLU A 13 -7.91 0.34 26.43
C GLU A 13 -7.68 1.85 26.28
N ARG A 14 -6.88 2.25 25.27
CA ARG A 14 -6.44 3.63 25.09
C ARG A 14 -7.42 4.48 24.30
N PHE A 15 -8.16 3.89 23.36
CA PHE A 15 -8.97 4.61 22.39
C PHE A 15 -10.42 4.15 22.45
N SER A 16 -11.34 5.10 22.43
CA SER A 16 -12.78 4.82 22.38
C SER A 16 -13.22 4.32 21.00
N ARG A 17 -14.41 3.73 20.95
CA ARG A 17 -15.17 3.47 19.72
C ARG A 17 -15.13 4.71 18.82
N PRO A 18 -14.66 4.61 17.56
CA PRO A 18 -14.63 5.75 16.66
C PRO A 18 -16.04 6.09 16.18
N ASP A 19 -16.27 7.36 15.86
CA ASP A 19 -17.44 7.76 15.06
C ASP A 19 -17.09 7.57 13.58
N ALA A 20 -17.81 6.67 12.91
CA ALA A 20 -17.66 6.37 11.49
C ALA A 20 -18.87 6.81 10.64
N GLY A 21 -19.76 7.65 11.18
CA GLY A 21 -21.03 8.00 10.54
C GLY A 21 -20.88 8.63 9.17
N GLU A 22 -19.93 9.56 9.00
CA GLU A 22 -19.68 10.20 7.70
C GLU A 22 -19.12 9.20 6.67
N GLN A 23 -18.15 8.38 7.06
CA GLN A 23 -17.55 7.36 6.19
C GLN A 23 -18.60 6.32 5.77
N LEU A 24 -19.46 5.90 6.70
CA LEU A 24 -20.56 4.99 6.42
C LEU A 24 -21.56 5.60 5.43
N ALA A 25 -21.97 6.85 5.63
CA ALA A 25 -22.87 7.55 4.71
C ALA A 25 -22.29 7.63 3.28
N ARG A 26 -21.00 7.96 3.15
CA ARG A 26 -20.31 8.00 1.84
C ARG A 26 -20.23 6.64 1.18
N ALA A 27 -19.97 5.60 1.95
CA ALA A 27 -19.93 4.25 1.42
C ALA A 27 -21.31 3.75 0.97
N ILE A 28 -22.38 4.09 1.70
CA ILE A 28 -23.76 3.81 1.27
C ILE A 28 -24.02 4.50 -0.07
N GLU A 29 -23.70 5.80 -0.19
CA GLU A 29 -23.86 6.59 -1.41
C GLU A 29 -23.10 5.99 -2.60
N GLU A 30 -21.85 5.55 -2.38
CA GLU A 30 -21.05 4.87 -3.40
C GLU A 30 -21.64 3.53 -3.83
N ARG A 31 -22.10 2.73 -2.86
CA ARG A 31 -22.74 1.43 -3.15
C ARG A 31 -24.01 1.61 -3.97
N GLU A 32 -24.87 2.55 -3.57
CA GLU A 32 -26.12 2.83 -4.29
C GLU A 32 -25.85 3.20 -5.75
N ARG A 33 -24.82 4.01 -6.03
CA ARG A 33 -24.41 4.29 -7.40
C ARG A 33 -23.94 3.05 -8.16
N VAL A 34 -23.11 2.21 -7.55
CA VAL A 34 -22.64 0.98 -8.22
C VAL A 34 -23.81 0.05 -8.54
N VAL A 35 -24.74 -0.13 -7.60
CA VAL A 35 -25.91 -1.00 -7.80
C VAL A 35 -26.86 -0.41 -8.85
N ALA A 36 -26.98 0.92 -8.93
CA ALA A 36 -27.76 1.57 -9.98
C ALA A 36 -27.13 1.41 -11.38
N ASP A 37 -25.81 1.55 -11.48
CA ASP A 37 -25.08 1.45 -12.75
C ASP A 37 -24.88 -0.01 -13.22
N PHE A 38 -24.85 -0.96 -12.28
CA PHE A 38 -24.59 -2.39 -12.50
C PHE A 38 -25.52 -3.27 -11.65
N PRO A 39 -26.85 -3.23 -11.85
CA PRO A 39 -27.78 -4.03 -11.07
C PRO A 39 -27.51 -5.53 -11.28
N VAL A 40 -27.69 -6.35 -10.24
CA VAL A 40 -27.38 -7.79 -10.26
C VAL A 40 -28.13 -8.50 -11.40
N GLU A 41 -29.34 -8.05 -11.70
CA GLU A 41 -30.21 -8.57 -12.74
C GLU A 41 -29.65 -8.34 -14.15
N SER A 42 -28.87 -7.29 -14.36
CA SER A 42 -28.23 -6.97 -15.63
C SER A 42 -26.83 -7.57 -15.78
N TRP A 43 -26.25 -8.15 -14.72
CA TRP A 43 -24.96 -8.80 -14.82
C TRP A 43 -24.90 -9.86 -15.92
N PRO A 44 -25.89 -10.76 -16.11
CA PRO A 44 -25.89 -11.76 -17.20
C PRO A 44 -25.74 -11.18 -18.61
N GLU A 45 -25.96 -9.89 -18.81
CA GLU A 45 -25.88 -9.21 -20.10
C GLU A 45 -24.70 -8.23 -20.18
N LEU A 46 -23.90 -8.10 -19.11
CA LEU A 46 -22.79 -7.15 -19.03
C LEU A 46 -21.71 -7.47 -20.08
N PRO A 47 -21.49 -6.60 -21.09
CA PRO A 47 -20.48 -6.86 -22.11
C PRO A 47 -19.07 -6.62 -21.57
N LEU A 48 -18.07 -7.25 -22.21
CA LEU A 48 -16.66 -7.12 -21.82
C LEU A 48 -16.21 -5.65 -21.74
N GLU A 49 -16.67 -4.82 -22.67
CA GLU A 49 -16.31 -3.41 -22.78
C GLU A 49 -16.81 -2.57 -21.60
N ARG A 50 -17.95 -2.97 -21.02
CA ARG A 50 -18.51 -2.36 -19.80
C ARG A 50 -17.96 -2.99 -18.53
N TYR A 51 -17.30 -4.14 -18.59
CA TYR A 51 -16.59 -4.74 -17.47
C TYR A 51 -15.15 -4.21 -17.36
N ALA A 52 -14.35 -4.39 -18.40
CA ALA A 52 -12.91 -4.25 -18.38
C ALA A 52 -12.45 -2.79 -18.39
N MET A 53 -11.35 -2.50 -17.69
CA MET A 53 -10.70 -1.19 -17.77
C MET A 53 -9.93 -1.03 -19.10
N GLY A 54 -9.70 0.23 -19.50
CA GLY A 54 -8.94 0.58 -20.70
C GLY A 54 -9.75 0.54 -22.01
N THR A 55 -11.07 0.49 -21.90
CA THR A 55 -12.02 0.49 -23.03
C THR A 55 -12.55 1.90 -23.30
N ASP A 56 -12.90 2.17 -24.55
CA ASP A 56 -13.30 3.51 -25.03
C ASP A 56 -14.83 3.70 -24.97
N VAL A 57 -15.47 3.21 -23.90
CA VAL A 57 -16.92 3.36 -23.68
C VAL A 57 -17.24 4.69 -22.98
N ALA A 58 -18.42 5.24 -23.28
CA ALA A 58 -18.85 6.53 -22.71
C ALA A 58 -18.98 6.47 -21.18
N ASP A 59 -19.61 5.40 -20.67
CA ASP A 59 -19.77 5.16 -19.23
C ASP A 59 -18.59 4.38 -18.67
N ALA A 60 -18.11 4.78 -17.48
CA ALA A 60 -16.96 4.12 -16.87
C ALA A 60 -17.21 2.61 -16.67
N PRO A 61 -16.31 1.74 -17.16
CA PRO A 61 -16.43 0.29 -16.97
C PRO A 61 -16.40 -0.10 -15.50
N PHE A 62 -17.00 -1.25 -15.17
CA PHE A 62 -17.09 -1.79 -13.82
C PHE A 62 -15.74 -1.79 -13.09
N CYS A 63 -14.69 -2.36 -13.70
CA CYS A 63 -13.34 -2.41 -13.11
C CYS A 63 -12.78 -1.02 -12.78
N THR A 64 -13.06 -0.02 -13.63
CA THR A 64 -12.68 1.37 -13.40
C THR A 64 -13.46 1.98 -12.23
N VAL A 65 -14.77 1.74 -12.17
CA VAL A 65 -15.63 2.21 -11.08
C VAL A 65 -15.17 1.62 -9.74
N MET A 66 -14.93 0.32 -9.70
CA MET A 66 -14.49 -0.41 -8.51
C MET A 66 -13.10 0.00 -8.02
N GLU A 67 -12.16 0.34 -8.93
CA GLU A 67 -10.83 0.79 -8.52
C GLU A 67 -10.80 2.27 -8.14
N TYR A 68 -11.44 3.14 -8.92
CA TYR A 68 -11.19 4.58 -8.85
C TYR A 68 -12.33 5.41 -8.27
N ARG A 69 -13.58 4.98 -8.42
CA ARG A 69 -14.78 5.77 -8.09
C ARG A 69 -15.49 5.31 -6.83
N THR A 70 -14.91 4.36 -6.09
CA THR A 70 -15.46 3.86 -4.83
C THR A 70 -14.42 3.78 -3.70
N PRO A 71 -13.73 4.89 -3.36
CA PRO A 71 -12.76 4.92 -2.26
C PRO A 71 -13.36 4.59 -0.88
N TYR A 72 -14.62 4.96 -0.60
CA TYR A 72 -15.27 4.68 0.69
C TYR A 72 -15.79 3.24 0.78
N LEU A 73 -15.96 2.54 -0.35
CA LEU A 73 -16.14 1.09 -0.36
C LEU A 73 -14.84 0.30 -0.16
N GLY A 74 -13.78 0.90 0.37
CA GLY A 74 -12.46 0.29 0.53
C GLY A 74 -11.64 0.34 -0.76
N SER A 75 -10.45 0.94 -0.69
CA SER A 75 -9.58 1.09 -1.85
C SER A 75 -8.91 -0.22 -2.28
N ILE A 76 -8.93 -0.50 -3.59
CA ILE A 76 -8.11 -1.55 -4.23
C ILE A 76 -7.01 -0.96 -5.12
N LYS A 77 -6.71 0.33 -4.97
CA LYS A 77 -5.61 1.04 -5.66
C LYS A 77 -4.25 0.58 -5.15
N GLY A 78 -3.19 0.88 -5.91
CA GLY A 78 -1.80 0.69 -5.46
C GLY A 78 -1.22 -0.72 -5.65
N GLY A 79 -1.97 -1.63 -6.26
CA GLY A 79 -1.50 -2.96 -6.66
C GLY A 79 -1.43 -3.13 -8.19
N SER A 80 -1.08 -4.34 -8.63
CA SER A 80 -1.07 -4.69 -10.06
C SER A 80 -2.46 -4.59 -10.70
N ALA A 81 -2.52 -4.17 -11.97
CA ALA A 81 -3.73 -4.24 -12.79
C ALA A 81 -4.24 -5.68 -13.00
N ARG A 82 -3.40 -6.69 -12.74
CA ARG A 82 -3.75 -8.12 -12.85
C ARG A 82 -4.98 -8.53 -12.02
N LYS A 83 -5.29 -7.80 -10.95
CA LYS A 83 -6.51 -8.02 -10.12
C LYS A 83 -7.82 -7.93 -10.91
N HIS A 84 -7.80 -7.31 -12.09
CA HIS A 84 -8.98 -7.18 -12.96
C HIS A 84 -9.27 -8.40 -13.82
N ILE A 85 -8.38 -9.40 -13.83
CA ILE A 85 -8.50 -10.70 -14.55
C ILE A 85 -8.49 -10.56 -16.08
N ILE A 86 -9.22 -9.61 -16.65
CA ILE A 86 -9.23 -9.22 -18.06
C ILE A 86 -9.23 -7.69 -18.12
N TYR A 87 -8.28 -7.10 -18.85
CA TYR A 87 -8.24 -5.66 -19.07
C TYR A 87 -7.54 -5.29 -20.37
N ARG A 88 -7.86 -4.10 -20.89
CA ARG A 88 -7.17 -3.52 -22.05
C ARG A 88 -6.00 -2.65 -21.58
N THR A 89 -4.83 -2.93 -22.12
CA THR A 89 -3.60 -2.21 -21.80
C THR A 89 -3.58 -0.84 -22.46
N SER A 90 -2.65 0.04 -22.05
CA SER A 90 -2.46 1.35 -22.68
C SER A 90 -1.99 1.27 -24.14
N THR A 91 -1.45 0.13 -24.59
CA THR A 91 -1.10 -0.10 -26.00
C THR A 91 -2.27 -0.62 -26.83
N GLY A 92 -3.45 -0.76 -26.22
CA GLY A 92 -4.67 -1.25 -26.88
C GLY A 92 -4.79 -2.77 -26.96
N SER A 93 -3.77 -3.52 -26.53
CA SER A 93 -3.80 -4.99 -26.47
C SER A 93 -4.54 -5.48 -25.22
N TRP A 94 -5.09 -6.69 -25.28
CA TRP A 94 -5.75 -7.31 -24.15
C TRP A 94 -4.78 -8.09 -23.27
N TRP A 95 -4.95 -7.95 -21.96
CA TRP A 95 -4.39 -8.85 -20.97
C TRP A 95 -5.49 -9.77 -20.45
N VAL A 96 -5.20 -11.06 -20.38
CA VAL A 96 -6.11 -12.11 -19.92
C VAL A 96 -5.35 -13.01 -18.94
N ALA A 97 -5.95 -13.31 -17.79
CA ALA A 97 -5.28 -14.06 -16.73
C ALA A 97 -5.13 -15.56 -17.03
N GLY A 98 -3.91 -16.07 -16.84
CA GLY A 98 -3.57 -17.48 -16.61
C GLY A 98 -4.41 -18.50 -17.39
N PRO A 99 -5.35 -19.25 -16.77
CA PRO A 99 -6.14 -20.30 -17.42
C PRO A 99 -6.94 -19.84 -18.63
N LEU A 100 -7.15 -18.54 -18.81
CA LEU A 100 -7.88 -17.97 -19.93
C LEU A 100 -6.96 -17.37 -21.01
N GLU A 101 -5.64 -17.32 -20.78
CA GLU A 101 -4.68 -16.58 -21.62
C GLU A 101 -4.61 -17.07 -23.07
N HIS A 102 -5.03 -18.31 -23.31
CA HIS A 102 -5.05 -18.96 -24.62
C HIS A 102 -6.32 -18.67 -25.42
N LEU A 103 -7.29 -17.95 -24.85
CA LEU A 103 -8.56 -17.62 -25.48
C LEU A 103 -8.55 -16.20 -26.06
N ASP A 104 -9.43 -15.97 -27.02
CA ASP A 104 -9.80 -14.60 -27.39
C ASP A 104 -10.40 -13.87 -26.17
N PRO A 105 -10.17 -12.56 -25.98
CA PRO A 105 -10.67 -11.81 -24.84
C PRO A 105 -12.19 -11.92 -24.63
N HIS A 106 -12.98 -11.99 -25.71
CA HIS A 106 -14.42 -12.14 -25.60
C HIS A 106 -14.82 -13.55 -25.12
N ASP A 107 -14.15 -14.59 -25.63
CA ASP A 107 -14.36 -15.96 -25.16
C ASP A 107 -13.90 -16.15 -23.70
N ALA A 108 -12.78 -15.52 -23.32
CA ALA A 108 -12.32 -15.46 -21.94
C ALA A 108 -13.34 -14.77 -21.04
N TRP A 109 -13.92 -13.66 -21.51
CA TRP A 109 -14.98 -12.96 -20.79
C TRP A 109 -16.19 -13.85 -20.57
N VAL A 110 -16.72 -14.51 -21.59
CA VAL A 110 -17.89 -15.41 -21.45
C VAL A 110 -17.66 -16.46 -20.35
N ARG A 111 -16.44 -16.98 -20.19
CA ARG A 111 -16.13 -17.93 -19.11
C ARG A 111 -16.06 -17.28 -17.74
N LEU A 112 -15.31 -16.19 -17.61
CA LEU A 112 -15.16 -15.45 -16.35
C LEU A 112 -16.49 -14.88 -15.86
N HIS A 113 -17.25 -14.31 -16.78
CA HIS A 113 -18.56 -13.69 -16.57
C HIS A 113 -19.57 -14.67 -15.96
N ARG A 114 -19.61 -15.92 -16.44
CA ARG A 114 -20.45 -16.97 -15.85
C ARG A 114 -20.13 -17.20 -14.38
N GLU A 115 -18.86 -17.16 -13.98
CA GLU A 115 -18.49 -17.30 -12.57
C GLU A 115 -18.89 -16.07 -11.75
N PHE A 116 -18.77 -14.85 -12.27
CA PHE A 116 -19.30 -13.67 -11.58
C PHE A 116 -20.82 -13.76 -11.37
N VAL A 117 -21.58 -14.14 -12.40
CA VAL A 117 -23.03 -14.33 -12.30
C VAL A 117 -23.37 -15.40 -11.27
N ALA A 118 -22.66 -16.53 -11.29
CA ALA A 118 -22.83 -17.60 -10.31
C ALA A 118 -22.52 -17.12 -8.89
N ALA A 119 -21.44 -16.36 -8.70
CA ALA A 119 -21.06 -15.83 -7.39
C ALA A 119 -22.08 -14.84 -6.82
N LEU A 120 -22.62 -13.95 -7.65
CA LEU A 120 -23.64 -13.00 -7.22
C LEU A 120 -24.94 -13.70 -6.81
N ARG A 121 -25.37 -14.73 -7.57
CA ARG A 121 -26.52 -15.56 -7.20
C ARG A 121 -26.27 -16.33 -5.91
N ALA A 122 -25.12 -16.99 -5.78
CA ALA A 122 -24.72 -17.71 -4.58
C ALA A 122 -24.81 -16.82 -3.33
N VAL A 123 -24.35 -15.57 -3.43
CA VAL A 123 -24.47 -14.60 -2.34
C VAL A 123 -25.91 -14.18 -2.06
N GLN A 124 -26.75 -13.97 -3.09
CA GLN A 124 -28.18 -13.66 -2.92
C GLN A 124 -28.94 -14.82 -2.24
N ASP A 125 -28.59 -16.06 -2.59
CA ASP A 125 -29.22 -17.27 -2.08
C ASP A 125 -28.66 -17.70 -0.71
N GLY A 126 -27.59 -17.04 -0.22
CA GLY A 126 -26.89 -17.41 1.00
C GLY A 126 -26.03 -18.68 0.89
N ASP A 127 -25.85 -19.23 -0.31
CA ASP A 127 -25.01 -20.39 -0.60
C ASP A 127 -23.54 -19.97 -0.76
N LEU A 128 -22.92 -19.61 0.35
CA LEU A 128 -21.57 -19.05 0.35
C LEU A 128 -20.48 -20.10 0.05
N ASP A 129 -20.79 -21.39 0.17
CA ASP A 129 -19.87 -22.49 -0.14
C ASP A 129 -19.71 -22.69 -1.66
N ALA A 130 -20.74 -22.32 -2.44
CA ALA A 130 -20.66 -22.35 -3.91
C ALA A 130 -19.55 -21.44 -4.46
N LEU A 131 -19.17 -20.37 -3.74
CA LEU A 131 -18.08 -19.47 -4.14
C LEU A 131 -16.73 -20.19 -4.28
N ASP A 132 -16.51 -21.24 -3.50
CA ASP A 132 -15.22 -21.94 -3.48
C ASP A 132 -15.01 -22.84 -4.69
N THR A 133 -16.09 -23.10 -5.43
CA THR A 133 -16.14 -23.86 -6.68
C THR A 133 -15.89 -23.01 -7.94
N LEU A 134 -15.59 -21.72 -7.78
CA LEU A 134 -15.40 -20.74 -8.86
C LEU A 134 -13.90 -20.40 -9.03
N PRO A 135 -13.12 -21.21 -9.79
CA PRO A 135 -11.66 -21.10 -9.82
C PRO A 135 -11.14 -19.86 -10.56
N LEU A 136 -11.86 -19.32 -11.55
CA LEU A 136 -11.40 -18.16 -12.31
C LEU A 136 -11.40 -16.89 -11.44
N LEU A 137 -12.36 -16.77 -10.51
CA LEU A 137 -12.43 -15.64 -9.58
C LEU A 137 -11.18 -15.52 -8.67
N ARG A 138 -10.44 -16.62 -8.46
CA ARG A 138 -9.21 -16.62 -7.64
C ARG A 138 -8.08 -15.80 -8.25
N TRP A 139 -8.16 -15.45 -9.53
CA TRP A 139 -7.17 -14.61 -10.22
C TRP A 139 -7.32 -13.10 -9.96
N GLY A 140 -8.45 -12.68 -9.39
CA GLY A 140 -8.73 -11.28 -9.04
C GLY A 140 -9.28 -11.11 -7.63
N PRO A 141 -8.65 -11.66 -6.58
CA PRO A 141 -9.29 -11.84 -5.28
C PRO A 141 -9.72 -10.52 -4.63
N ALA A 142 -8.96 -9.43 -4.82
CA ALA A 142 -9.33 -8.12 -4.29
C ALA A 142 -10.55 -7.51 -5.01
N LEU A 143 -10.60 -7.59 -6.35
CA LEU A 143 -11.74 -7.10 -7.13
C LEU A 143 -13.00 -7.93 -6.82
N VAL A 144 -12.86 -9.26 -6.79
CA VAL A 144 -13.95 -10.18 -6.50
C VAL A 144 -14.49 -9.93 -5.10
N THR A 145 -13.64 -9.89 -4.07
CA THR A 145 -14.09 -9.65 -2.69
C THR A 145 -14.80 -8.29 -2.56
N LYS A 146 -14.28 -7.24 -3.23
CA LYS A 146 -14.95 -5.93 -3.25
C LYS A 146 -16.29 -5.96 -3.97
N THR A 147 -16.39 -6.73 -5.05
CA THR A 147 -17.65 -6.96 -5.77
C THR A 147 -18.66 -7.62 -4.84
N LEU A 148 -18.29 -8.71 -4.17
CA LEU A 148 -19.18 -9.41 -3.23
C LEU A 148 -19.61 -8.52 -2.06
N ALA A 149 -18.68 -7.75 -1.47
CA ALA A 149 -19.00 -6.80 -0.40
C ALA A 149 -19.91 -5.64 -0.85
N THR A 150 -19.88 -5.29 -2.13
CA THR A 150 -20.77 -4.25 -2.68
C THR A 150 -22.22 -4.74 -2.75
N TYR A 151 -22.43 -5.99 -3.20
CA TYR A 151 -23.78 -6.56 -3.34
C TYR A 151 -24.30 -7.22 -2.06
N ALA A 152 -23.43 -7.65 -1.14
CA ALA A 152 -23.79 -8.19 0.18
C ALA A 152 -22.93 -7.59 1.31
N PRO A 153 -23.17 -6.31 1.66
CA PRO A 153 -22.40 -5.61 2.70
C PRO A 153 -22.56 -6.25 4.09
N ASP A 154 -23.67 -6.94 4.35
CA ASP A 154 -23.89 -7.61 5.63
C ASP A 154 -23.10 -8.92 5.75
N THR A 155 -22.57 -9.45 4.64
CA THR A 155 -21.83 -10.72 4.60
C THR A 155 -20.32 -10.51 4.55
N PHE A 156 -19.85 -9.42 3.95
CA PHE A 156 -18.42 -9.17 3.73
C PHE A 156 -18.00 -7.79 4.24
N LEU A 157 -16.83 -7.75 4.88
CA LEU A 157 -16.18 -6.52 5.33
C LEU A 157 -15.56 -5.76 4.15
N ARG A 158 -15.44 -4.43 4.27
CA ARG A 158 -14.83 -3.57 3.25
C ARG A 158 -13.30 -3.54 3.30
N VAL A 159 -12.70 -4.72 3.38
CA VAL A 159 -11.24 -4.95 3.35
C VAL A 159 -10.89 -6.09 2.41
N TYR A 160 -9.97 -5.84 1.47
CA TYR A 160 -9.74 -6.74 0.32
C TYR A 160 -8.29 -7.20 0.17
N SER A 161 -7.36 -6.61 0.91
CA SER A 161 -5.98 -7.07 0.96
C SER A 161 -5.90 -8.35 1.78
N GLY A 162 -5.52 -9.47 1.15
CA GLY A 162 -5.34 -10.73 1.86
C GLY A 162 -4.34 -10.62 3.02
N ASP A 163 -3.30 -9.79 2.89
CA ASP A 163 -2.31 -9.58 3.94
C ASP A 163 -2.90 -8.80 5.13
N HIS A 164 -3.70 -7.77 4.86
CA HIS A 164 -4.37 -7.02 5.91
C HIS A 164 -5.39 -7.89 6.66
N ILE A 165 -6.20 -8.66 5.93
CA ILE A 165 -7.19 -9.55 6.54
C ILE A 165 -6.48 -10.56 7.46
N ARG A 166 -5.39 -11.18 7.00
CA ARG A 166 -4.59 -12.10 7.83
C ARG A 166 -3.99 -11.42 9.06
N ARG A 167 -3.49 -10.19 8.94
CA ARG A 167 -2.98 -9.42 10.09
C ARG A 167 -4.08 -9.17 11.11
N PHE A 168 -5.25 -8.73 10.66
CA PHE A 168 -6.40 -8.48 11.53
C PHE A 168 -6.90 -9.75 12.21
N ILE A 169 -7.01 -10.88 11.50
CA ILE A 169 -7.37 -12.17 12.11
C ILE A 169 -6.42 -12.50 13.27
N ARG A 170 -5.10 -12.31 13.08
CA ARG A 170 -4.10 -12.56 14.14
C ARG A 170 -4.22 -11.59 15.31
N LEU A 171 -4.56 -10.31 15.07
CA LEU A 171 -4.79 -9.34 16.15
C LEU A 171 -5.92 -9.81 17.08
N PHE A 172 -6.97 -10.42 16.53
CA PHE A 172 -8.07 -10.98 17.30
C PHE A 172 -7.81 -12.38 17.89
N GLY A 173 -6.58 -12.91 17.81
CA GLY A 173 -6.27 -14.26 18.32
C GLY A 173 -6.85 -15.39 17.44
N GLY A 174 -7.13 -15.09 16.17
CA GLY A 174 -7.49 -16.08 15.17
C GLY A 174 -6.25 -16.59 14.41
N GLU A 175 -6.35 -17.81 13.89
CA GLU A 175 -5.39 -18.34 12.93
C GLU A 175 -5.95 -18.22 11.51
N PRO A 176 -5.33 -17.43 10.62
CA PRO A 176 -5.85 -17.26 9.27
C PRO A 176 -5.80 -18.56 8.48
N LEU A 177 -6.87 -18.86 7.75
CA LEU A 177 -6.91 -20.03 6.88
C LEU A 177 -5.78 -19.97 5.82
N PRO A 178 -5.03 -21.08 5.61
CA PRO A 178 -3.96 -21.12 4.62
C PRO A 178 -4.53 -21.35 3.21
N ASN A 179 -3.92 -20.71 2.20
CA ASN A 179 -4.19 -20.97 0.77
C ASN A 179 -5.64 -20.76 0.29
N VAL A 180 -6.42 -19.99 1.03
CA VAL A 180 -7.79 -19.61 0.69
C VAL A 180 -7.86 -18.23 0.00
N PRO A 181 -8.87 -17.97 -0.83
CA PRO A 181 -9.08 -16.67 -1.47
C PRO A 181 -9.45 -15.58 -0.44
N SER A 182 -9.32 -14.32 -0.85
CA SER A 182 -9.56 -13.16 0.03
C SER A 182 -10.99 -13.09 0.58
N TRP A 183 -12.00 -13.55 -0.16
CA TRP A 183 -13.40 -13.51 0.30
C TRP A 183 -13.66 -14.51 1.43
N GLU A 184 -13.01 -15.67 1.41
CA GLU A 184 -13.13 -16.66 2.50
C GLU A 184 -12.46 -16.15 3.78
N LEU A 185 -11.26 -15.58 3.66
CA LEU A 185 -10.59 -14.90 4.78
C LEU A 185 -11.40 -13.72 5.31
N ASN A 186 -12.06 -12.98 4.43
CA ASN A 186 -12.89 -11.85 4.81
C ASN A 186 -14.08 -12.29 5.68
N ARG A 187 -14.77 -13.37 5.30
CA ARG A 187 -15.82 -13.98 6.13
C ARG A 187 -15.28 -14.50 7.45
N GLN A 188 -14.09 -15.14 7.44
CA GLN A 188 -13.44 -15.59 8.66
C GLN A 188 -13.20 -14.42 9.62
N LEU A 189 -12.63 -13.31 9.13
CA LEU A 189 -12.42 -12.11 9.93
C LEU A 189 -13.73 -11.53 10.45
N LYS A 190 -14.77 -11.47 9.61
CA LYS A 190 -16.09 -10.99 10.01
C LYS A 190 -16.63 -11.78 11.19
N HIS A 191 -16.64 -13.11 11.09
CA HIS A 191 -17.14 -13.98 12.15
C HIS A 191 -16.38 -13.77 13.47
N ILE A 192 -15.07 -13.57 13.40
CA ILE A 192 -14.23 -13.28 14.56
C ILE A 192 -14.58 -11.92 15.19
N ILE A 193 -14.77 -10.87 14.38
CA ILE A 193 -15.16 -9.53 14.84
C ILE A 193 -16.55 -9.57 15.49
N ASP A 194 -17.53 -10.19 14.83
CA ASP A 194 -18.90 -10.28 15.33
C ASP A 194 -18.97 -11.02 16.68
N SER A 195 -18.04 -11.95 16.91
CA SER A 195 -17.97 -12.76 18.14
C SER A 195 -17.10 -12.12 19.24
N ASP A 196 -16.39 -11.02 18.96
CA ASP A 196 -15.51 -10.38 19.94
C ASP A 196 -16.32 -9.54 20.94
N PRO A 197 -16.13 -9.73 22.26
CA PRO A 197 -16.94 -9.03 23.26
C PRO A 197 -16.70 -7.52 23.35
N ALA A 198 -15.55 -7.01 22.89
CA ALA A 198 -15.26 -5.57 22.97
C ALA A 198 -15.76 -4.80 21.74
N VAL A 199 -15.73 -5.43 20.56
CA VAL A 199 -16.05 -4.77 19.29
C VAL A 199 -17.24 -5.36 18.53
N GLY A 200 -17.77 -6.52 18.92
CA GLY A 200 -18.89 -7.17 18.22
C GLY A 200 -20.22 -6.41 18.29
N SER A 201 -20.32 -5.40 19.16
CA SER A 201 -21.45 -4.44 19.21
C SER A 201 -21.22 -3.16 18.40
N TRP A 202 -20.05 -3.02 17.77
CA TRP A 202 -19.72 -1.89 16.91
C TRP A 202 -20.22 -2.18 15.50
N ASP A 203 -20.51 -1.12 14.76
CA ASP A 203 -20.70 -1.23 13.32
C ASP A 203 -19.39 -1.67 12.66
N GLN A 204 -19.50 -2.44 11.57
CA GLN A 204 -18.33 -2.96 10.86
C GLN A 204 -17.36 -1.85 10.44
N GLU A 205 -17.89 -0.67 10.11
CA GLU A 205 -17.08 0.47 9.72
C GLU A 205 -16.35 1.12 10.87
N GLU A 206 -16.92 1.11 12.05
CA GLU A 206 -16.23 1.58 13.25
C GLU A 206 -15.06 0.65 13.56
N VAL A 207 -15.26 -0.67 13.43
CA VAL A 207 -14.19 -1.65 13.62
C VAL A 207 -13.09 -1.46 12.57
N LEU A 208 -13.43 -1.38 11.29
CA LEU A 208 -12.43 -1.18 10.23
C LEU A 208 -11.73 0.17 10.35
N SER A 209 -12.46 1.25 10.66
CA SER A 209 -11.90 2.58 10.90
C SER A 209 -10.92 2.56 12.07
N PHE A 210 -11.28 1.88 13.16
CA PHE A 210 -10.39 1.70 14.31
C PHE A 210 -9.11 0.95 13.91
N LEU A 211 -9.25 -0.19 13.24
CA LEU A 211 -8.11 -1.02 12.82
C LEU A 211 -7.17 -0.24 11.91
N TYR A 212 -7.67 0.46 10.89
CA TYR A 212 -6.83 1.24 9.98
C TYR A 212 -6.29 2.54 10.59
N THR A 213 -6.93 3.11 11.62
CA THR A 213 -6.43 4.33 12.26
C THR A 213 -5.37 4.03 13.32
N ARG A 214 -5.46 2.86 13.98
CA ARG A 214 -4.64 2.54 15.16
C ARG A 214 -3.66 1.40 14.94
N LEU A 215 -3.95 0.50 14.01
CA LEU A 215 -3.26 -0.77 13.80
C LEU A 215 -3.07 -1.05 12.29
N ASP A 216 -2.85 0.00 11.47
CA ASP A 216 -2.72 -0.15 10.01
C ASP A 216 -1.52 -1.06 9.68
N PRO A 217 -1.74 -2.21 9.01
CA PRO A 217 -0.66 -3.13 8.63
C PRO A 217 0.39 -2.50 7.72
N ARG A 218 0.09 -1.37 7.08
CA ARG A 218 1.04 -0.64 6.22
C ARG A 218 2.17 0.02 7.00
N HIS A 219 1.99 0.22 8.30
CA HIS A 219 2.97 0.87 9.18
C HIS A 219 3.75 -0.13 10.05
N ASP A 220 3.60 -1.44 9.83
CA ASP A 220 4.32 -2.51 10.55
C ASP A 220 5.82 -2.61 10.15
N GLY A 221 6.33 -1.74 9.28
CA GLY A 221 7.73 -1.71 8.84
C GLY A 221 8.44 -0.38 9.13
N ASP A 222 9.78 -0.39 9.16
CA ASP A 222 10.59 0.83 9.29
C ASP A 222 10.07 1.91 8.32
N GLU A 223 9.88 3.13 8.82
CA GLU A 223 9.39 4.25 8.01
C GLU A 223 10.39 4.56 6.88
N VAL A 224 10.18 3.99 5.69
CA VAL A 224 11.06 4.21 4.54
C VAL A 224 10.66 5.51 3.84
N ILE A 225 11.40 6.57 4.14
CA ILE A 225 11.29 7.83 3.40
C ILE A 225 11.98 7.67 2.03
N LYS A 226 11.18 7.58 0.97
CA LYS A 226 11.70 7.58 -0.41
C LYS A 226 12.06 9.00 -0.84
N ILE A 227 13.36 9.27 -1.02
CA ILE A 227 13.85 10.53 -1.58
C ILE A 227 14.24 10.33 -3.04
N ALA A 228 13.68 11.16 -3.93
CA ALA A 228 14.02 11.20 -5.36
C ALA A 228 14.45 12.63 -5.75
N PRO A 229 15.75 12.97 -5.66
CA PRO A 229 16.28 14.28 -6.02
C PRO A 229 16.08 14.58 -7.50
N GLY A 230 15.30 15.62 -7.80
CA GLY A 230 14.90 16.00 -9.17
C GLY A 230 13.82 15.09 -9.77
N ASP A 231 13.22 15.53 -10.88
CA ASP A 231 12.18 14.75 -11.56
C ASP A 231 12.74 13.38 -11.96
N LYS A 232 12.00 12.32 -11.62
CA LYS A 232 12.40 10.91 -11.79
C LYS A 232 13.80 10.57 -11.25
N ALA A 233 14.21 11.21 -10.16
CA ALA A 233 15.53 11.04 -9.52
C ALA A 233 16.73 11.43 -10.42
N ARG A 234 16.54 12.31 -11.41
CA ARG A 234 17.61 12.70 -12.34
C ARG A 234 18.84 13.33 -11.70
N LEU A 235 18.72 13.86 -10.47
CA LEU A 235 19.84 14.50 -9.76
C LEU A 235 20.54 13.53 -8.78
N TRP A 236 20.22 12.23 -8.83
CA TRP A 236 20.77 11.25 -7.91
C TRP A 236 22.30 11.18 -7.97
N ASP A 237 22.88 11.14 -9.18
CA ASP A 237 24.34 11.02 -9.34
C ASP A 237 25.10 12.28 -8.87
N GLU A 238 24.50 13.47 -9.02
CA GLU A 238 25.05 14.70 -8.46
C GLU A 238 24.98 14.68 -6.93
N CYS A 239 23.84 14.30 -6.37
CA CYS A 239 23.64 14.19 -4.93
C CYS A 239 24.64 13.21 -4.30
N LEU A 240 24.85 12.05 -4.93
CA LEU A 240 25.85 11.06 -4.50
C LEU A 240 27.28 11.60 -4.58
N ARG A 241 27.63 12.27 -5.68
CA ARG A 241 28.98 12.83 -5.90
C ARG A 241 29.31 13.92 -4.88
N ASP A 242 28.34 14.78 -4.62
CA ASP A 242 28.50 15.96 -3.77
C ASP A 242 28.29 15.64 -2.28
N GLY A 243 27.83 14.42 -1.95
CA GLY A 243 27.54 14.00 -0.58
C GLY A 243 26.36 14.76 0.05
N VAL A 244 25.41 15.22 -0.78
CA VAL A 244 24.24 16.01 -0.34
C VAL A 244 22.95 15.35 -0.81
N ILE A 245 21.85 15.64 -0.13
CA ILE A 245 20.51 15.27 -0.60
C ILE A 245 19.70 16.55 -0.82
N ARG A 246 19.23 16.75 -2.06
CA ARG A 246 18.45 17.93 -2.45
C ARG A 246 16.96 17.60 -2.34
N ILE A 247 16.27 18.24 -1.40
CA ILE A 247 14.81 18.12 -1.20
C ILE A 247 14.14 19.39 -1.79
N GLY A 248 12.93 19.26 -2.34
CA GLY A 248 12.13 20.42 -2.76
C GLY A 248 12.69 21.20 -3.95
N PHE A 249 13.43 20.58 -4.87
CA PHE A 249 13.84 21.21 -6.14
C PHE A 249 14.50 22.60 -5.99
N HIS A 250 15.34 22.80 -4.97
CA HIS A 250 16.00 24.08 -4.62
C HIS A 250 15.12 25.15 -3.94
N THR A 251 13.83 24.89 -3.71
CA THR A 251 12.91 25.90 -3.17
C THR A 251 12.94 26.03 -1.65
N VAL A 252 13.39 24.98 -0.95
CA VAL A 252 13.56 24.94 0.51
C VAL A 252 14.95 25.36 0.99
N GLY A 253 15.90 25.62 0.09
CA GLY A 253 17.25 26.05 0.46
C GLY A 253 18.05 25.00 1.24
N ASP A 254 18.99 25.46 2.06
CA ASP A 254 19.87 24.61 2.85
C ASP A 254 19.12 24.00 4.06
N LEU A 255 19.13 22.67 4.14
CA LEU A 255 18.46 21.93 5.20
C LEU A 255 19.07 22.17 6.59
N SER A 256 20.34 22.58 6.66
CA SER A 256 21.02 22.91 7.92
C SER A 256 20.42 24.13 8.63
N GLN A 257 19.64 24.93 7.92
CA GLN A 257 18.98 26.13 8.44
C GLN A 257 17.74 25.82 9.29
N TYR A 258 17.25 24.58 9.24
CA TYR A 258 16.09 24.15 10.02
C TYR A 258 16.54 23.44 11.28
N THR A 259 16.11 23.95 12.44
CA THR A 259 16.47 23.41 13.76
C THR A 259 15.67 22.14 14.12
N GLY A 260 14.71 21.75 13.27
CA GLY A 260 13.86 20.57 13.47
C GLY A 260 12.88 20.34 12.31
N PRO A 261 12.22 19.17 12.28
CA PRO A 261 11.33 18.75 11.18
C PRO A 261 10.14 19.69 10.96
N ASP A 262 9.59 20.29 12.02
CA ASP A 262 8.44 21.21 11.92
C ASP A 262 8.73 22.44 11.06
N GLY A 263 9.93 23.01 11.18
CA GLY A 263 10.36 24.18 10.39
C GLY A 263 10.52 23.85 8.91
N LEU A 264 11.06 22.67 8.60
CA LEU A 264 11.19 22.18 7.22
C LEU A 264 9.81 21.89 6.60
N LEU A 265 8.92 21.25 7.36
CA LEU A 265 7.56 20.93 6.91
C LEU A 265 6.73 22.19 6.67
N ALA A 266 6.84 23.21 7.53
CA ALA A 266 6.19 24.50 7.33
C ALA A 266 6.67 25.20 6.05
N ARG A 267 7.97 25.15 5.74
CA ARG A 267 8.52 25.70 4.50
C ARG A 267 8.01 24.93 3.27
N LEU A 268 8.01 23.61 3.31
CA LEU A 268 7.50 22.77 2.21
C LEU A 268 6.02 23.07 1.91
N ARG A 269 5.18 23.24 2.94
CA ARG A 269 3.76 23.63 2.80
C ARG A 269 3.57 25.00 2.12
N GLY A 270 4.45 25.95 2.43
CA GLY A 270 4.36 27.30 1.85
C GLY A 270 4.83 27.40 0.39
N THR A 271 5.54 26.39 -0.13
CA THR A 271 6.22 26.49 -1.43
C THR A 271 5.60 25.64 -2.53
N ASP A 272 4.94 24.53 -2.19
CA ASP A 272 4.18 23.69 -3.12
C ASP A 272 3.03 23.00 -2.36
N PRO A 273 1.88 23.67 -2.15
CA PRO A 273 0.80 23.20 -1.27
C PRO A 273 0.29 21.82 -1.66
N GLU A 274 0.12 21.55 -2.97
CA GLU A 274 -0.42 20.29 -3.50
C GLU A 274 0.52 19.08 -3.28
N LYS A 275 1.84 19.29 -3.33
CA LYS A 275 2.80 18.19 -3.07
C LYS A 275 3.12 18.00 -1.60
N SER A 276 2.97 19.03 -0.78
CA SER A 276 3.27 18.96 0.66
C SER A 276 2.41 17.92 1.40
N GLU A 277 1.16 17.71 0.97
CA GLU A 277 0.29 16.65 1.49
C GLU A 277 0.78 15.22 1.17
N SER A 278 1.51 15.04 0.06
CA SER A 278 2.06 13.74 -0.31
C SER A 278 3.25 13.31 0.56
N TYR A 279 3.99 14.29 1.11
CA TYR A 279 5.12 14.05 2.03
C TYR A 279 4.68 13.77 3.47
N LEU A 280 3.45 14.15 3.86
CA LEU A 280 3.00 14.19 5.25
C LEU A 280 2.13 12.99 5.68
N ARG A 281 1.91 11.99 4.84
CA ARG A 281 1.15 10.77 5.21
C ARG A 281 1.93 9.81 6.13
N GLY A 282 2.82 10.31 6.98
CA GLY A 282 3.77 9.48 7.75
C GLY A 282 3.99 9.83 9.23
N SER A 283 3.49 10.95 9.78
CA SER A 283 3.80 11.26 11.19
C SER A 283 2.60 11.82 11.99
N PRO A 284 2.26 11.22 13.15
CA PRO A 284 1.30 11.81 14.07
C PRO A 284 1.95 12.98 14.79
N ALA A 285 1.32 14.16 14.71
CA ALA A 285 1.76 15.33 15.46
C ALA A 285 1.66 15.06 16.97
N SER A 286 2.77 15.25 17.71
CA SER A 286 2.74 15.34 19.18
C SER A 286 3.52 16.56 19.68
N SER A 287 2.73 17.54 20.15
CA SER A 287 2.94 18.42 21.31
C SER A 287 4.36 18.66 21.85
N SER A 288 4.79 19.91 21.73
CA SER A 288 5.62 20.73 22.64
C SER A 288 6.20 20.06 23.89
N GLY A 289 7.53 19.94 23.94
CA GLY A 289 8.31 19.74 25.17
C GLY A 289 9.78 20.11 24.92
N SER A 290 10.27 21.18 25.55
CA SER A 290 11.65 21.65 25.40
C SER A 290 12.65 20.71 26.11
N ALA A 291 13.70 20.28 25.43
CA ALA A 291 14.86 19.67 26.08
C ALA A 291 16.17 20.14 25.43
N THR A 292 17.01 20.80 26.23
CA THR A 292 18.38 21.24 25.91
C THR A 292 19.38 20.08 25.98
N TRP A 293 20.32 20.03 25.04
CA TRP A 293 21.36 18.99 24.93
C TRP A 293 22.74 19.44 25.45
N PRO A 294 23.53 18.59 26.15
CA PRO A 294 24.91 18.91 26.56
C PRO A 294 25.98 18.41 25.56
N ARG A 295 27.10 19.16 25.45
CA ARG A 295 28.28 18.87 24.59
C ARG A 295 29.18 17.77 25.15
N ALA A 296 29.66 16.85 24.30
CA ALA A 296 30.67 15.84 24.63
C ALA A 296 32.08 16.17 24.07
N ARG A 297 33.12 15.82 24.85
CA ARG A 297 34.56 15.85 24.52
C ARG A 297 35.01 14.46 24.03
N GLY A 298 35.95 14.43 23.08
CA GLY A 298 36.35 13.21 22.36
C GLY A 298 37.62 12.50 22.85
N SER A 299 37.86 11.31 22.27
CA SER A 299 39.12 10.54 22.24
C SER A 299 39.11 9.57 21.03
N SER A 300 40.25 9.41 20.37
CA SER A 300 40.49 8.69 19.09
C SER A 300 41.05 7.24 19.25
N PRO A 301 41.18 6.43 18.16
CA PRO A 301 41.06 4.96 18.16
C PRO A 301 42.35 4.16 17.80
N THR A 302 42.25 2.82 17.76
CA THR A 302 43.25 1.89 17.16
C THR A 302 42.60 0.97 16.10
N ALA A 303 43.42 0.54 15.13
CA ALA A 303 43.06 0.00 13.80
C ALA A 303 43.37 -1.51 13.63
N GLU A 304 42.70 -2.18 12.67
CA GLU A 304 43.18 -3.43 12.03
C GLU A 304 42.58 -3.63 10.61
N GLY A 305 43.35 -4.25 9.71
CA GLY A 305 43.29 -4.12 8.24
C GLY A 305 42.45 -5.12 7.40
N PRO A 306 42.62 -5.14 6.05
CA PRO A 306 41.56 -5.56 5.12
C PRO A 306 41.76 -6.96 4.47
N ARG A 307 40.65 -7.58 4.03
CA ARG A 307 40.63 -8.72 3.09
C ARG A 307 39.90 -8.36 1.79
N SER A 308 40.47 -8.83 0.68
CA SER A 308 40.09 -8.55 -0.71
C SER A 308 38.89 -9.37 -1.20
N TRP A 309 38.08 -8.80 -2.10
CA TRP A 309 37.19 -9.54 -3.01
C TRP A 309 37.15 -8.87 -4.40
N ALA A 310 37.21 -9.70 -5.44
CA ALA A 310 37.27 -9.33 -6.84
C ALA A 310 35.88 -9.37 -7.53
N SER A 311 35.74 -8.53 -8.57
CA SER A 311 34.92 -8.67 -9.79
C SER A 311 33.37 -8.55 -9.71
N ALA A 312 32.83 -7.61 -10.51
CA ALA A 312 31.43 -7.18 -10.67
C ALA A 312 30.61 -8.05 -11.68
N PRO A 313 29.27 -7.87 -11.92
CA PRO A 313 28.73 -6.70 -12.65
C PRO A 313 27.29 -6.19 -12.31
N SER A 314 27.06 -4.95 -12.78
CA SER A 314 25.87 -4.21 -13.26
C SER A 314 24.52 -4.09 -12.50
N THR A 315 24.09 -2.82 -12.42
CA THR A 315 22.75 -2.27 -12.07
C THR A 315 22.16 -2.61 -10.70
N LYS A 316 22.64 -1.91 -9.66
CA LYS A 316 21.99 -1.90 -8.34
C LYS A 316 21.13 -0.65 -8.18
N LYS A 317 19.83 -0.84 -7.96
CA LYS A 317 18.99 0.14 -7.24
C LYS A 317 19.57 0.26 -5.83
N ALA A 318 20.02 1.44 -5.44
CA ALA A 318 20.53 1.67 -4.09
C ALA A 318 19.35 2.03 -3.18
N THR A 319 19.04 1.13 -2.24
CA THR A 319 18.22 1.44 -1.06
C THR A 319 19.20 1.87 0.04
N ALA A 320 19.08 3.11 0.54
CA ALA A 320 19.86 3.56 1.68
C ALA A 320 19.03 3.34 2.95
N THR A 321 19.48 2.44 3.83
CA THR A 321 18.95 2.29 5.18
C THR A 321 19.72 3.24 6.09
N ILE A 322 19.04 4.23 6.67
CA ILE A 322 19.66 5.11 7.68
C ILE A 322 19.62 4.35 9.01
N GLN A 323 20.75 3.76 9.39
CA GLN A 323 20.92 3.17 10.71
C GLN A 323 21.44 4.26 11.65
N THR A 324 20.59 4.79 12.52
CA THR A 324 20.98 5.82 13.49
C THR A 324 21.72 5.18 14.67
N TYR A 325 23.03 5.41 14.77
CA TYR A 325 23.81 5.21 16.00
C TYR A 325 24.31 6.56 16.54
N PRO A 326 24.44 6.72 17.88
CA PRO A 326 24.80 7.99 18.48
C PRO A 326 26.34 8.12 18.57
N SER A 327 26.97 8.85 17.65
CA SER A 327 28.16 9.71 17.88
C SER A 327 28.77 10.15 16.54
N ILE A 328 29.41 11.32 16.53
CA ILE A 328 29.75 12.13 15.35
C ILE A 328 31.10 11.75 14.69
N ALA A 329 31.06 11.75 13.34
CA ALA A 329 32.09 12.05 12.33
C ALA A 329 33.28 11.09 12.07
N THR A 330 33.51 10.76 10.78
CA THR A 330 34.46 11.46 9.87
C THR A 330 34.73 10.56 8.64
N CYS A 331 34.43 11.04 7.42
CA CYS A 331 34.86 10.38 6.19
C CYS A 331 36.35 10.65 5.94
N TRP A 332 37.19 9.61 5.98
CA TRP A 332 38.52 9.64 5.37
C TRP A 332 38.40 9.20 3.91
N VAL A 333 38.75 10.09 2.98
CA VAL A 333 38.98 9.76 1.56
C VAL A 333 40.49 9.53 1.40
N SER A 334 40.90 8.30 1.10
CA SER A 334 42.26 8.00 0.65
C SER A 334 42.40 8.50 -0.78
N THR A 335 43.15 9.58 -0.98
CA THR A 335 43.52 10.12 -2.29
C THR A 335 44.79 9.42 -2.80
N GLY A 336 44.64 8.56 -3.80
CA GLY A 336 45.76 8.08 -4.62
C GLY A 336 46.26 9.21 -5.52
N ILE A 337 47.45 9.73 -5.22
CA ILE A 337 48.20 10.69 -6.04
C ILE A 337 48.82 9.95 -7.24
N PRO A 338 48.78 10.50 -8.48
CA PRO A 338 49.46 9.91 -9.63
C PRO A 338 50.95 10.29 -9.66
N PRO A 339 51.88 9.43 -10.09
CA PRO A 339 53.26 9.84 -10.28
C PRO A 339 53.46 10.51 -11.64
N THR A 340 53.98 11.74 -11.59
CA THR A 340 54.58 12.49 -12.70
C THR A 340 55.86 11.82 -13.21
N ARG A 341 56.03 11.81 -14.55
CA ARG A 341 57.26 11.42 -15.25
C ARG A 341 58.34 12.49 -15.12
N SER A 342 59.60 12.08 -14.92
CA SER A 342 60.79 12.83 -15.38
C SER A 342 61.99 11.89 -15.64
N VAL A 343 62.22 11.62 -16.93
CA VAL A 343 63.46 11.62 -17.74
C VAL A 343 64.85 11.47 -17.07
N SER A 344 65.61 10.46 -17.57
CA SER A 344 67.06 10.36 -17.88
C SER A 344 68.09 10.51 -16.73
N THR A 345 69.13 9.68 -16.57
CA THR A 345 70.22 9.30 -17.51
C THR A 345 70.94 8.01 -17.06
N ARG A 346 71.48 7.24 -18.02
CA ARG A 346 72.63 6.30 -17.83
C ARG A 346 73.95 7.10 -17.71
N PRO A 347 75.10 6.50 -17.34
CA PRO A 347 75.35 5.16 -16.78
C PRO A 347 75.61 5.16 -15.28
#